data_AF-A0A7X3REA6-F1
#
_entry.id   AF-A0A7X3REA6-F1
#
_cell.length_a   1.000
_cell.length_b   1.000
_cell.length_c   1.000
_cell.angle_alpha   90.00
_cell.angle_beta   90.00
_cell.angle_gamma   90.00
#
_symmetry.space_group_name_H-M   'P 1'
#
loop_
_entity.id
_entity.type
_entity.pdbx_description
1 polymer ?
#
loop_
_entity_poly.entity_id
_entity_poly.type
_entity_poly.pdbx_seq_one_letter_code
_entity_poly.pdbx_strand_id
1 'polypeptide(L)'
;LGIERISQRPWQAVERAIQRLLVHAGFDDVRRVGGRGDGGGDVVANYKNQVWIIQSKFRSGNQVIGAAIVDELVNAVGRYGAEIAVLASNAKFSGDLIQRAKRVEMDIGTRILLWDGELLLKRFRSLPEYSDKRNAPRPYQEEAIEAINSKILYGEDRGLLLMATGLGKTRVAAGVIEQWVNDHPKDEVLVIAPSLELVPQLEAALWPYLPKGVATHVLIGSEKPSFEGGVTVATVQSMLNRRGEDRGRFGLVVVDEAHHAPADGYKQLLSDLSPRFILGMTATPWRGDERRLEDIFGEPTSMVTIVEGMQLGYLARVDYRMMVDTIDWNWVRMNLSSNLTIRELNRRLFIPERDDALVSKIREHLDSMVDPRAVLFCRSIDHAESIAKRLKAEAFPVHAVHSRLDRFDTTRILRDFRSGDVPIIVTVDMLNEGIDIPDVNLIAFLRVTHSRRIFVQQLGRGLRLSPGKGEVRVLDFVSDVRRIAAARGLNAEGQTMAAELAGYQVLRYPDGRIVKFEGDEALSFFDEYLRDVAELEEGSDDSQLKFPTGEHF
;
A
#
# COMPACT_ATOMS: atom_id res chain seq x y z
N LEU A 1 -13.11 1.32 19.41
CA LEU A 1 -13.15 0.14 20.30
C LEU A 1 -14.55 -0.17 20.80
N GLY A 2 -15.59 0.59 20.37
CA GLY A 2 -16.98 0.55 20.83
C GLY A 2 -17.28 -0.70 21.65
N ILE A 3 -17.57 -0.51 22.93
CA ILE A 3 -17.81 -1.60 23.88
C ILE A 3 -18.82 -2.63 23.33
N GLU A 4 -19.68 -2.15 22.43
CA GLU A 4 -20.57 -2.91 21.57
C GLU A 4 -19.85 -3.99 20.77
N ARG A 5 -18.70 -3.76 20.13
CA ARG A 5 -17.98 -4.77 19.33
C ARG A 5 -17.53 -6.01 20.12
N ILE A 6 -17.22 -5.84 21.41
CA ILE A 6 -16.84 -6.98 22.28
C ILE A 6 -18.10 -7.77 22.68
N SER A 7 -19.25 -7.12 22.77
CA SER A 7 -20.51 -7.69 23.26
C SER A 7 -21.53 -8.06 22.17
N GLN A 8 -21.39 -7.50 20.98
CA GLN A 8 -22.28 -7.59 19.84
C GLN A 8 -21.54 -8.23 18.66
N ARG A 9 -22.19 -9.24 18.06
CA ARG A 9 -21.72 -10.03 16.90
C ARG A 9 -21.33 -9.12 15.72
N PRO A 10 -20.50 -9.55 14.74
CA PRO A 10 -19.98 -10.91 14.52
C PRO A 10 -18.58 -11.13 15.14
N TRP A 11 -18.12 -12.39 15.19
CA TRP A 11 -16.84 -12.77 15.83
C TRP A 11 -15.62 -12.05 15.24
N GLN A 12 -15.64 -11.73 13.93
CA GLN A 12 -14.61 -10.95 13.25
C GLN A 12 -14.46 -9.54 13.86
N ALA A 13 -15.55 -8.97 14.39
CA ALA A 13 -15.51 -7.67 15.07
C ALA A 13 -14.80 -7.74 16.42
N VAL A 14 -14.83 -8.90 17.10
CA VAL A 14 -14.12 -9.13 18.37
C VAL A 14 -12.62 -9.21 18.14
N GLU A 15 -12.19 -9.95 17.11
CA GLU A 15 -10.77 -10.00 16.72
C GLU A 15 -10.22 -8.62 16.39
N ARG A 16 -10.95 -7.82 15.61
CA ARG A 16 -10.53 -6.45 15.30
C ARG A 16 -10.65 -5.50 16.49
N ALA A 17 -11.59 -5.72 17.41
CA ALA A 17 -11.64 -4.97 18.66
C ALA A 17 -10.40 -5.24 19.52
N ILE A 18 -9.95 -6.49 19.61
CA ILE A 18 -8.70 -6.86 20.28
C ILE A 18 -7.51 -6.26 19.54
N GLN A 19 -7.47 -6.34 18.20
CA GLN A 19 -6.41 -5.72 17.40
C GLN A 19 -6.31 -4.22 17.69
N ARG A 20 -7.43 -3.50 17.66
CA ARG A 20 -7.49 -2.07 17.99
C ARG A 20 -7.09 -1.80 19.43
N LEU A 21 -7.47 -2.67 20.38
CA LEU A 21 -7.05 -2.56 21.78
C LEU A 21 -5.52 -2.59 21.89
N LEU A 22 -4.87 -3.53 21.21
CA LEU A 22 -3.42 -3.66 21.19
C LEU A 22 -2.75 -2.41 20.58
N VAL A 23 -3.28 -1.90 19.46
CA VAL A 23 -2.78 -0.66 18.83
C VAL A 23 -2.91 0.55 19.76
N HIS A 24 -4.04 0.72 20.45
CA HIS A 24 -4.20 1.78 21.45
C HIS A 24 -3.32 1.57 22.69
N ALA A 25 -3.00 0.32 23.04
CA ALA A 25 -2.12 -0.03 24.15
C ALA A 25 -0.62 0.09 23.81
N GLY A 26 -0.27 0.55 22.59
CA GLY A 26 1.11 0.80 22.18
C GLY A 26 1.87 -0.43 21.65
N PHE A 27 1.17 -1.52 21.32
CA PHE A 27 1.79 -2.66 20.64
C PHE A 27 2.22 -2.28 19.21
N ASP A 28 3.28 -2.93 18.74
CA ASP A 28 3.85 -2.80 17.40
C ASP A 28 3.47 -4.00 16.53
N ASP A 29 3.50 -3.83 15.20
CA ASP A 29 3.28 -4.90 14.21
C ASP A 29 2.03 -5.77 14.48
N VAL A 30 0.94 -5.14 14.93
CA VAL A 30 -0.32 -5.81 15.28
C VAL A 30 -1.05 -6.29 14.02
N ARG A 31 -1.02 -7.60 13.77
CA ARG A 31 -1.51 -8.24 12.54
C ARG A 31 -2.53 -9.32 12.83
N ARG A 32 -3.58 -9.34 12.02
CA ARG A 32 -4.52 -10.46 11.98
C ARG A 32 -3.94 -11.60 11.16
N VAL A 33 -3.85 -12.78 11.77
CA VAL A 33 -3.38 -14.02 11.14
C VAL A 33 -4.47 -15.09 11.05
N GLY A 34 -5.63 -14.85 11.68
CA GLY A 34 -6.77 -15.76 11.69
C GLY A 34 -7.30 -16.11 10.29
N GLY A 35 -7.50 -17.40 10.03
CA GLY A 35 -7.89 -17.94 8.74
C GLY A 35 -7.62 -19.44 8.59
N ARG A 36 -7.94 -20.00 7.42
CA ARG A 36 -7.69 -21.43 7.17
C ARG A 36 -6.19 -21.73 7.28
N GLY A 37 -5.81 -22.57 8.24
CA GLY A 37 -4.42 -22.99 8.45
C GLY A 37 -3.61 -22.08 9.37
N ASP A 38 -4.23 -21.19 10.13
CA ASP A 38 -3.57 -20.31 11.11
C ASP A 38 -2.95 -21.04 12.32
N GLY A 39 -3.26 -22.32 12.52
CA GLY A 39 -2.73 -23.10 13.64
C GLY A 39 -3.29 -22.67 15.00
N GLY A 40 -4.43 -21.95 15.04
CA GLY A 40 -5.12 -21.57 16.27
C GLY A 40 -4.86 -20.14 16.75
N GLY A 41 -4.05 -19.36 16.04
CA GLY A 41 -3.77 -17.96 16.36
C GLY A 41 -4.59 -16.99 15.51
N ASP A 42 -5.10 -15.91 16.12
CA ASP A 42 -5.96 -14.94 15.40
C ASP A 42 -5.26 -13.60 15.19
N VAL A 43 -4.49 -13.13 16.18
CA VAL A 43 -3.73 -11.87 16.13
C VAL A 43 -2.32 -12.10 16.64
N VAL A 44 -1.32 -11.61 15.91
CA VAL A 44 0.09 -11.52 16.34
C VAL A 44 0.42 -10.06 16.59
N ALA A 45 1.18 -9.77 17.63
CA ALA A 45 1.66 -8.42 17.91
C ALA A 45 3.02 -8.45 18.60
N ASN A 46 3.79 -7.38 18.48
CA ASN A 46 5.04 -7.21 19.21
C ASN A 46 4.84 -6.19 20.33
N TYR A 47 5.39 -6.47 21.50
CA TYR A 47 5.43 -5.51 22.59
C TYR A 47 6.69 -5.69 23.40
N LYS A 48 7.48 -4.62 23.52
CA LYS A 48 8.77 -4.62 24.23
C LYS A 48 9.69 -5.76 23.76
N ASN A 49 9.80 -5.95 22.45
CA ASN A 49 10.58 -7.00 21.78
C ASN A 49 10.16 -8.44 22.12
N GLN A 50 8.92 -8.65 22.54
CA GLN A 50 8.32 -9.97 22.69
C GLN A 50 7.20 -10.13 21.67
N VAL A 51 7.13 -11.30 21.05
CA VAL A 51 6.05 -11.73 20.17
C VAL A 51 4.89 -12.25 21.02
N TRP A 52 3.73 -11.66 20.82
CA TRP A 52 2.48 -12.02 21.45
C TRP A 52 1.59 -12.69 20.42
N ILE A 53 1.08 -13.88 20.75
CA ILE A 53 0.01 -14.53 20.01
C ILE A 53 -1.28 -14.45 20.79
N ILE A 54 -2.34 -14.01 20.13
CA ILE A 54 -3.66 -13.88 20.72
C ILE A 54 -4.62 -14.78 19.94
N GLN A 55 -5.27 -15.66 20.67
CA GLN A 55 -6.42 -16.41 20.20
C GLN A 55 -7.70 -15.76 20.74
N SER A 56 -8.59 -15.37 19.84
CA SER A 56 -9.89 -14.80 20.15
C SER A 56 -10.99 -15.85 20.05
N LYS A 57 -11.91 -15.87 21.02
CA LYS A 57 -13.12 -16.68 20.93
C LYS A 57 -14.34 -15.86 21.32
N PHE A 58 -15.35 -15.90 20.46
CA PHE A 58 -16.65 -15.31 20.74
C PHE A 58 -17.67 -16.37 21.17
N ARG A 59 -18.46 -16.06 22.20
CA ARG A 59 -19.62 -16.85 22.62
C ARG A 59 -20.85 -15.96 22.71
N SER A 60 -21.99 -16.49 22.32
CA SER A 60 -23.27 -15.82 22.54
C SER A 60 -23.93 -16.26 23.85
N GLY A 61 -24.52 -15.31 24.56
CA GLY A 61 -25.16 -15.54 25.85
C GLY A 61 -24.14 -15.81 26.96
N ASN A 62 -24.58 -16.48 28.03
CA ASN A 62 -23.74 -16.74 29.22
C ASN A 62 -22.90 -18.03 29.11
N GLN A 63 -22.56 -18.47 27.89
CA GLN A 63 -21.73 -19.65 27.70
C GLN A 63 -20.29 -19.37 28.14
N VAL A 64 -19.66 -20.34 28.81
CA VAL A 64 -18.24 -20.27 29.20
C VAL A 64 -17.34 -20.93 28.15
N ILE A 65 -16.06 -20.52 28.13
CA ILE A 65 -15.03 -21.15 27.29
C ILE A 65 -14.43 -22.36 28.01
N GLY A 66 -14.39 -23.51 27.34
CA GLY A 66 -13.86 -24.78 27.86
C GLY A 66 -12.40 -25.06 27.47
N ALA A 67 -11.79 -26.03 28.15
CA ALA A 67 -10.33 -26.26 28.13
C ALA A 67 -9.72 -26.71 26.79
N ALA A 68 -10.51 -27.28 25.87
CA ALA A 68 -10.02 -27.78 24.57
C ALA A 68 -9.33 -26.69 23.73
N ILE A 69 -9.69 -25.42 23.97
CA ILE A 69 -9.11 -24.28 23.26
C ILE A 69 -7.62 -24.08 23.56
N VAL A 70 -7.15 -24.55 24.72
CA VAL A 70 -5.75 -24.37 25.13
C VAL A 70 -4.81 -25.11 24.18
N ASP A 71 -5.23 -26.25 23.63
CA ASP A 71 -4.38 -27.03 22.72
C ASP A 71 -4.22 -26.31 21.36
N GLU A 72 -5.26 -25.59 20.89
CA GLU A 72 -5.16 -24.70 19.73
C GLU A 72 -4.16 -23.56 19.99
N LEU A 73 -4.19 -22.96 21.19
CA LEU A 73 -3.26 -21.89 21.57
C LEU A 73 -1.81 -22.38 21.60
N VAL A 74 -1.56 -23.61 22.09
CA VAL A 74 -0.21 -24.21 22.12
C VAL A 74 0.35 -24.40 20.71
N ASN A 75 -0.48 -24.86 19.77
CA ASN A 75 -0.08 -24.99 18.37
C ASN A 75 0.30 -23.61 17.79
N ALA A 76 -0.48 -22.58 18.10
CA ALA A 76 -0.18 -21.22 17.68
C ALA A 76 1.15 -20.72 18.28
N VAL A 77 1.43 -20.97 19.57
CA VAL A 77 2.71 -20.61 20.19
C VAL A 77 3.90 -21.19 19.43
N GLY A 78 3.89 -22.50 19.16
CA GLY A 78 4.96 -23.17 18.43
C GLY A 78 5.09 -22.67 16.99
N ARG A 79 3.96 -22.43 16.32
CA ARG A 79 3.92 -22.00 14.91
C ARG A 79 4.43 -20.57 14.71
N TYR A 80 4.16 -19.67 15.65
CA TYR A 80 4.54 -18.26 15.56
C TYR A 80 5.78 -17.89 16.36
N GLY A 81 6.31 -18.82 17.18
CA GLY A 81 7.46 -18.55 18.05
C GLY A 81 7.18 -17.51 19.12
N ALA A 82 5.96 -17.51 19.68
CA ALA A 82 5.50 -16.47 20.60
C ALA A 82 6.03 -16.69 22.02
N GLU A 83 6.59 -15.65 22.65
CA GLU A 83 7.00 -15.69 24.06
C GLU A 83 5.84 -15.44 25.03
N ILE A 84 4.74 -14.84 24.54
CA ILE A 84 3.52 -14.62 25.32
C ILE A 84 2.30 -15.06 24.52
N ALA A 85 1.45 -15.85 25.15
CA ALA A 85 0.20 -16.33 24.59
C ALA A 85 -0.99 -15.73 25.34
N VAL A 86 -2.03 -15.34 24.61
CA VAL A 86 -3.25 -14.76 25.18
C VAL A 86 -4.46 -15.50 24.65
N LEU A 87 -5.32 -15.96 25.56
CA LEU A 87 -6.68 -16.36 25.21
C LEU A 87 -7.63 -15.22 25.56
N ALA A 88 -8.25 -14.61 24.55
CA ALA A 88 -9.15 -13.48 24.71
C ALA A 88 -10.59 -13.86 24.33
N SER A 89 -11.56 -13.50 25.14
CA SER A 89 -12.97 -13.81 24.88
C SER A 89 -13.91 -12.76 25.46
N ASN A 90 -15.09 -12.61 24.85
CA ASN A 90 -16.18 -11.84 25.45
C ASN A 90 -16.85 -12.57 26.63
N ALA A 91 -16.58 -13.86 26.81
CA ALA A 91 -17.15 -14.71 27.84
C ALA A 91 -16.16 -15.03 28.98
N LYS A 92 -16.69 -15.63 30.06
CA LYS A 92 -15.88 -16.15 31.17
C LYS A 92 -15.22 -17.49 30.82
N PHE A 93 -14.07 -17.76 31.42
CA PHE A 93 -13.36 -19.04 31.29
C PHE A 93 -13.81 -20.03 32.37
N SER A 94 -13.88 -21.32 32.02
CA SER A 94 -14.18 -22.37 33.00
C SER A 94 -13.00 -22.61 33.96
N GLY A 95 -13.28 -23.17 35.15
CA GLY A 95 -12.24 -23.54 36.12
C GLY A 95 -11.23 -24.52 35.54
N ASP A 96 -11.69 -25.53 34.80
CA ASP A 96 -10.84 -26.53 34.14
C ASP A 96 -9.90 -25.92 33.11
N LEU A 97 -10.36 -24.92 32.36
CA LEU A 97 -9.53 -24.18 31.42
C LEU A 97 -8.41 -23.45 32.15
N ILE A 98 -8.73 -22.74 33.23
CA ILE A 98 -7.74 -22.01 34.03
C ILE A 98 -6.65 -22.96 34.56
N GLN A 99 -7.05 -24.13 35.06
CA GLN A 99 -6.10 -25.13 35.55
C GLN A 99 -5.29 -25.77 34.42
N ARG A 100 -5.89 -26.01 33.25
CA ARG A 100 -5.18 -26.52 32.07
C ARG A 100 -4.16 -25.50 31.55
N ALA A 101 -4.54 -24.22 31.42
CA ALA A 101 -3.64 -23.15 30.99
C ALA A 101 -2.43 -23.01 31.91
N LYS A 102 -2.60 -23.07 33.24
CA LYS A 102 -1.49 -23.05 34.19
C LYS A 102 -0.53 -24.23 34.04
N ARG A 103 -1.05 -25.44 33.83
CA ARG A 103 -0.22 -26.64 33.59
C ARG A 103 0.57 -26.50 32.30
N VAL A 104 -0.10 -26.10 31.21
CA VAL A 104 0.54 -25.91 29.91
C VAL A 104 1.61 -24.82 29.97
N GLU A 105 1.36 -23.69 30.65
CA GLU A 105 2.35 -22.63 30.86
C GLU A 105 3.64 -23.18 31.51
N MET A 106 3.51 -24.07 32.50
CA MET A 106 4.66 -24.74 33.12
C MET A 106 5.36 -25.71 32.16
N ASP A 107 4.61 -26.44 31.34
CA ASP A 107 5.14 -27.46 30.42
C ASP A 107 5.92 -26.84 29.25
N ILE A 108 5.41 -25.76 28.65
CA ILE A 108 6.01 -25.13 27.45
C ILE A 108 6.88 -23.90 27.77
N GLY A 109 6.89 -23.44 29.03
CA GLY A 109 7.66 -22.27 29.46
C GLY A 109 7.20 -20.93 28.85
N THR A 110 6.03 -20.88 28.22
CA THR A 110 5.44 -19.68 27.60
C THR A 110 4.31 -19.17 28.47
N ARG A 111 4.32 -17.88 28.80
CA ARG A 111 3.31 -17.27 29.66
C ARG A 111 1.95 -17.22 28.97
N ILE A 112 0.92 -17.74 29.62
CA ILE A 112 -0.47 -17.75 29.12
C ILE A 112 -1.32 -16.77 29.92
N LEU A 113 -1.85 -15.76 29.23
CA LEU A 113 -2.75 -14.76 29.79
C LEU A 113 -4.19 -15.04 29.38
N LEU A 114 -5.11 -14.92 30.33
CA LEU A 114 -6.54 -15.10 30.09
C LEU A 114 -7.25 -13.73 30.16
N TRP A 115 -7.80 -13.28 29.04
CA TRP A 115 -8.53 -12.01 28.92
C TRP A 115 -10.02 -12.29 28.70
N ASP A 116 -10.79 -12.34 29.77
CA ASP A 116 -12.23 -12.49 29.69
C ASP A 116 -12.90 -11.14 29.35
N GLY A 117 -14.22 -11.17 29.15
CA GLY A 117 -14.98 -9.98 28.78
C GLY A 117 -14.77 -8.84 29.77
N GLU A 118 -14.80 -9.12 31.07
CA GLU A 118 -14.64 -8.10 32.11
C GLU A 118 -13.25 -7.45 32.07
N LEU A 119 -12.19 -8.26 31.91
CA LEU A 119 -10.82 -7.74 31.82
C LEU A 119 -10.61 -6.95 30.52
N LEU A 120 -11.14 -7.41 29.39
CA LEU A 120 -11.09 -6.67 28.12
C LEU A 120 -11.77 -5.29 28.27
N LEU A 121 -12.93 -5.24 28.91
CA LEU A 121 -13.66 -4.01 29.19
C LEU A 121 -12.89 -3.07 30.11
N LYS A 122 -12.29 -3.61 31.18
CA LYS A 122 -11.45 -2.85 32.10
C LYS A 122 -10.25 -2.25 31.38
N ARG A 123 -9.55 -3.05 30.57
CA ARG A 123 -8.42 -2.60 29.73
C ARG A 123 -8.87 -1.50 28.77
N PHE A 124 -9.98 -1.70 28.08
CA PHE A 124 -10.54 -0.69 27.18
C PHE A 124 -10.77 0.65 27.87
N ARG A 125 -11.45 0.65 29.02
CA ARG A 125 -11.75 1.88 29.78
C ARG A 125 -10.48 2.62 30.21
N SER A 126 -9.41 1.89 30.54
CA SER A 126 -8.13 2.47 30.96
C SER A 126 -7.27 3.05 29.83
N LEU A 127 -7.62 2.81 28.55
CA LEU A 127 -6.85 3.35 27.43
C LEU A 127 -7.01 4.88 27.31
N PRO A 128 -6.00 5.59 26.79
CA PRO A 128 -6.15 6.99 26.40
C PRO A 128 -7.20 7.17 25.29
N GLU A 129 -7.78 8.38 25.18
CA GLU A 129 -8.81 8.66 24.18
C GLU A 129 -8.29 8.42 22.75
N TYR A 130 -7.07 8.83 22.47
CA TYR A 130 -6.36 8.53 21.22
C TYR A 130 -5.23 7.53 21.48
N SER A 131 -4.82 6.79 20.46
CA SER A 131 -3.67 5.88 20.56
C SER A 131 -2.37 6.64 20.79
N ASP A 132 -1.44 6.06 21.55
CA ASP A 132 -0.06 6.56 21.65
C ASP A 132 0.70 6.53 20.31
N LYS A 133 0.17 5.81 19.30
CA LYS A 133 0.67 5.80 17.93
C LYS A 133 0.16 6.98 17.08
N ARG A 134 -0.69 7.86 17.63
CA ARG A 134 -1.16 9.08 16.95
C ARG A 134 0.02 10.01 16.74
N ASN A 135 0.35 10.29 15.48
CA ASN A 135 1.37 11.26 15.10
C ASN A 135 0.74 12.52 14.48
N ALA A 136 1.38 13.66 14.72
CA ALA A 136 1.05 14.91 14.05
C ALA A 136 1.25 14.76 12.53
N PRO A 137 0.38 15.39 11.71
CA PRO A 137 0.58 15.43 10.28
C PRO A 137 1.82 16.29 9.96
N ARG A 138 2.46 16.02 8.82
CA ARG A 138 3.54 16.85 8.29
C ARG A 138 2.95 18.18 7.75
N PRO A 139 3.74 19.26 7.60
CA PRO A 139 3.25 20.55 7.09
C PRO A 139 2.34 20.46 5.85
N TYR A 140 2.80 19.82 4.77
CA TYR A 140 1.97 19.63 3.56
C TYR A 140 0.70 18.80 3.78
N GLN A 141 0.69 17.91 4.78
CA GLN A 141 -0.48 17.13 5.15
C GLN A 141 -1.47 17.99 5.93
N GLU A 142 -0.98 18.84 6.84
CA GLU A 142 -1.79 19.81 7.58
C GLU A 142 -2.44 20.80 6.60
N GLU A 143 -1.66 21.38 5.68
CA GLU A 143 -2.17 22.28 4.64
C GLU A 143 -3.26 21.61 3.79
N ALA A 144 -3.08 20.34 3.42
CA ALA A 144 -4.09 19.57 2.69
C ALA A 144 -5.36 19.33 3.54
N ILE A 145 -5.21 18.99 4.83
CA ILE A 145 -6.32 18.80 5.77
C ILE A 145 -7.10 20.12 5.92
N GLU A 146 -6.40 21.23 6.16
CA GLU A 146 -6.99 22.56 6.32
C GLU A 146 -7.71 23.03 5.05
N ALA A 147 -7.13 22.81 3.87
CA ALA A 147 -7.77 23.15 2.60
C ALA A 147 -9.08 22.37 2.38
N ILE A 148 -9.09 21.07 2.67
CA ILE A 148 -10.29 20.23 2.58
C ILE A 148 -11.35 20.66 3.60
N ASN A 149 -10.96 20.89 4.85
CA ASN A 149 -11.88 21.33 5.89
C ASN A 149 -12.43 22.74 5.64
N SER A 150 -11.65 23.62 5.00
CA SER A 150 -12.12 24.93 4.56
C SER A 150 -13.23 24.80 3.52
N LYS A 151 -13.09 23.91 2.54
CA LYS A 151 -14.17 23.61 1.58
C LYS A 151 -15.46 23.19 2.27
N ILE A 152 -15.34 22.26 3.23
CA ILE A 152 -16.49 21.80 4.03
C ILE A 152 -17.14 22.97 4.77
N LEU A 153 -16.34 23.83 5.41
CA LEU A 153 -16.83 24.99 6.17
C LEU A 153 -17.54 26.01 5.29
N TYR A 154 -17.06 26.23 4.07
CA TYR A 154 -17.66 27.16 3.11
C TYR A 154 -18.84 26.57 2.32
N GLY A 155 -19.25 25.34 2.64
CA GLY A 155 -20.44 24.71 2.07
C GLY A 155 -20.22 24.10 0.68
N GLU A 156 -18.97 23.86 0.27
CA GLU A 156 -18.70 22.98 -0.86
C GLU A 156 -19.03 21.53 -0.51
N ASP A 157 -19.40 20.73 -1.51
CA ASP A 157 -19.87 19.35 -1.35
C ASP A 157 -18.84 18.30 -1.80
N ARG A 158 -17.70 18.72 -2.35
CA ARG A 158 -16.70 17.82 -2.95
C ARG A 158 -15.27 18.35 -2.83
N GLY A 159 -14.32 17.41 -2.79
CA GLY A 159 -12.89 17.71 -2.88
C GLY A 159 -12.09 16.58 -3.50
N LEU A 160 -10.96 16.94 -4.11
CA LEU A 160 -10.02 16.00 -4.72
C LEU A 160 -8.61 16.23 -4.17
N LEU A 161 -8.01 15.18 -3.61
CA LEU A 161 -6.64 15.15 -3.12
C LEU A 161 -5.76 14.33 -4.06
N LEU A 162 -4.80 14.99 -4.70
CA LEU A 162 -3.80 14.33 -5.55
C LEU A 162 -2.48 14.25 -4.81
N MET A 163 -2.13 13.07 -4.30
CA MET A 163 -0.94 12.94 -3.46
C MET A 163 -0.17 11.66 -3.74
N ALA A 164 1.11 11.82 -4.04
CA ALA A 164 2.01 10.73 -4.39
C ALA A 164 2.06 9.62 -3.34
N THR A 165 2.31 8.39 -3.79
CA THR A 165 2.48 7.24 -2.89
C THR A 165 3.70 7.45 -1.99
N GLY A 166 3.55 7.15 -0.70
CA GLY A 166 4.59 7.40 0.30
C GLY A 166 4.43 8.71 1.07
N LEU A 167 3.62 9.65 0.59
CA LEU A 167 3.32 10.92 1.27
C LEU A 167 2.17 10.83 2.29
N GLY A 168 1.64 9.64 2.54
CA GLY A 168 0.65 9.44 3.60
C GLY A 168 -0.76 9.97 3.28
N LYS A 169 -1.29 9.67 2.09
CA LYS A 169 -2.72 9.92 1.76
C LYS A 169 -3.68 9.51 2.87
N THR A 170 -3.51 8.31 3.42
CA THR A 170 -4.32 7.80 4.52
C THR A 170 -4.21 8.64 5.79
N ARG A 171 -3.07 9.31 6.04
CA ARG A 171 -2.90 10.24 7.16
C ARG A 171 -3.72 11.51 6.97
N VAL A 172 -3.77 12.05 5.75
CA VAL A 172 -4.63 13.21 5.41
C VAL A 172 -6.10 12.82 5.55
N ALA A 173 -6.49 11.68 4.97
CA ALA A 173 -7.83 11.12 5.11
C ALA A 173 -8.25 10.99 6.58
N ALA A 174 -7.37 10.45 7.41
CA ALA A 174 -7.61 10.27 8.83
C ALA A 174 -7.81 11.61 9.56
N GLY A 175 -7.08 12.66 9.20
CA GLY A 175 -7.25 14.00 9.78
C GLY A 175 -8.61 14.63 9.41
N VAL A 176 -9.03 14.52 8.15
CA VAL A 176 -10.35 14.99 7.71
C VAL A 176 -11.46 14.21 8.41
N ILE A 177 -11.33 12.88 8.50
CA ILE A 177 -12.31 12.02 9.20
C ILE A 177 -12.34 12.33 10.70
N GLU A 178 -11.18 12.51 11.35
CA GLU A 178 -11.05 12.86 12.76
C GLU A 178 -11.79 14.17 13.08
N GLN A 179 -11.58 15.20 12.26
CA GLN A 179 -12.30 16.47 12.42
C GLN A 179 -13.81 16.29 12.17
N TRP A 180 -14.19 15.56 11.11
CA TRP A 180 -15.60 15.31 10.81
C TRP A 180 -16.35 14.64 11.95
N VAL A 181 -15.80 13.56 12.53
CA VAL A 181 -16.48 12.82 13.61
C VAL A 181 -16.58 13.62 14.91
N ASN A 182 -15.67 14.56 15.13
CA ASN A 182 -15.71 15.47 16.28
C ASN A 182 -16.75 16.58 16.08
N ASP A 183 -16.83 17.15 14.87
CA ASP A 183 -17.75 18.24 14.55
C ASP A 183 -19.19 17.75 14.31
N HIS A 184 -19.34 16.52 13.82
CA HIS A 184 -20.61 15.91 13.43
C HIS A 184 -20.80 14.51 14.05
N PRO A 185 -20.88 14.38 15.38
CA PRO A 185 -20.88 13.08 16.08
C PRO A 185 -22.08 12.18 15.78
N LYS A 186 -23.10 12.68 15.09
CA LYS A 186 -24.28 11.92 14.64
C LYS A 186 -24.19 11.45 13.19
N ASP A 187 -23.26 11.99 12.41
CA ASP A 187 -23.10 11.63 11.01
C ASP A 187 -22.28 10.35 10.90
N GLU A 188 -22.68 9.45 10.00
CA GLU A 188 -21.86 8.30 9.63
C GLU A 188 -20.82 8.72 8.59
N VAL A 189 -19.66 8.06 8.61
CA VAL A 189 -18.59 8.23 7.61
C VAL A 189 -18.44 6.92 6.83
N LEU A 190 -18.38 7.02 5.50
CA LEU A 190 -18.02 5.90 4.63
C LEU A 190 -16.63 6.13 4.06
N VAL A 191 -15.79 5.10 4.12
CA VAL A 191 -14.49 5.06 3.46
C VAL A 191 -14.49 3.92 2.45
N ILE A 192 -14.35 4.24 1.18
CA ILE A 192 -14.34 3.27 0.08
C ILE A 192 -12.90 2.91 -0.27
N ALA A 193 -12.56 1.63 -0.19
CA ALA A 193 -11.29 1.06 -0.64
C ALA A 193 -11.47 0.26 -1.94
N PRO A 194 -10.42 0.12 -2.77
CA PRO A 194 -10.52 -0.53 -4.08
C PRO A 194 -10.60 -2.07 -4.01
N SER A 195 -10.07 -2.71 -2.95
CA SER A 195 -10.04 -4.16 -2.82
C SER A 195 -10.48 -4.66 -1.44
N LEU A 196 -10.87 -5.94 -1.36
CA LEU A 196 -11.32 -6.59 -0.12
C LEU A 196 -10.20 -6.67 0.93
N GLU A 197 -8.97 -6.84 0.47
CA GLU A 197 -7.77 -6.96 1.30
C GLU A 197 -7.36 -5.62 1.92
N LEU A 198 -7.63 -4.50 1.23
CA LEU A 198 -7.30 -3.16 1.69
C LEU A 198 -8.29 -2.61 2.71
N VAL A 199 -9.55 -3.05 2.69
CA VAL A 199 -10.57 -2.60 3.66
C VAL A 199 -10.11 -2.77 5.13
N PRO A 200 -9.70 -3.96 5.62
CA PRO A 200 -9.25 -4.09 7.00
C PRO A 200 -7.93 -3.35 7.28
N GLN A 201 -7.06 -3.17 6.27
CA GLN A 201 -5.82 -2.41 6.42
C GLN A 201 -6.10 -0.92 6.59
N LEU A 202 -7.01 -0.38 5.77
CA LEU A 202 -7.45 1.01 5.83
C LEU A 202 -8.20 1.28 7.14
N GLU A 203 -9.10 0.38 7.57
CA GLU A 203 -9.74 0.48 8.89
C GLU A 203 -8.70 0.57 10.00
N ALA A 204 -7.71 -0.33 10.01
CA ALA A 204 -6.66 -0.34 11.02
C ALA A 204 -5.80 0.93 11.01
N ALA A 205 -5.50 1.46 9.82
CA ALA A 205 -4.73 2.69 9.65
C ALA A 205 -5.45 3.94 10.19
N LEU A 206 -6.78 3.93 10.26
CA LEU A 206 -7.56 5.04 10.82
C LEU A 206 -7.58 5.04 12.36
N TRP A 207 -7.42 3.87 13.00
CA TRP A 207 -7.59 3.75 14.46
C TRP A 207 -6.77 4.71 15.31
N PRO A 208 -5.49 5.00 15.01
CA PRO A 208 -4.71 5.90 15.85
C PRO A 208 -5.27 7.32 15.94
N TYR A 209 -5.99 7.75 14.90
CA TYR A 209 -6.51 9.11 14.74
C TYR A 209 -7.98 9.24 15.12
N LEU A 210 -8.65 8.12 15.44
CA LEU A 210 -10.04 8.14 15.89
C LEU A 210 -10.10 8.07 17.42
N PRO A 211 -10.98 8.85 18.06
CA PRO A 211 -11.29 8.66 19.46
C PRO A 211 -11.65 7.19 19.74
N LYS A 212 -11.22 6.65 20.89
CA LYS A 212 -11.40 5.23 21.23
C LYS A 212 -12.88 4.83 21.24
N GLY A 213 -13.75 5.79 21.56
CA GLY A 213 -15.21 5.65 21.56
C GLY A 213 -15.83 5.53 20.16
N VAL A 214 -15.22 6.13 19.12
CA VAL A 214 -15.74 6.08 17.75
C VAL A 214 -15.70 4.65 17.23
N ALA A 215 -16.87 4.15 16.86
CA ALA A 215 -17.01 2.85 16.23
C ALA A 215 -16.40 2.87 14.83
N THR A 216 -15.79 1.75 14.45
CA THR A 216 -15.42 1.48 13.07
C THR A 216 -16.19 0.26 12.61
N HIS A 217 -16.39 0.09 11.31
CA HIS A 217 -17.08 -1.06 10.73
C HIS A 217 -16.38 -1.51 9.46
N VAL A 218 -16.49 -2.80 9.17
CA VAL A 218 -16.03 -3.38 7.91
C VAL A 218 -17.23 -3.98 7.21
N LEU A 219 -17.36 -3.65 5.92
CA LEU A 219 -18.43 -4.13 5.07
C LEU A 219 -17.83 -4.75 3.80
N ILE A 220 -17.56 -6.05 3.87
CA ILE A 220 -17.02 -6.86 2.76
C ILE A 220 -17.52 -8.29 2.84
N GLY A 221 -17.87 -8.87 1.69
CA GLY A 221 -18.25 -10.29 1.58
C GLY A 221 -19.36 -10.68 2.57
N SER A 222 -19.03 -11.57 3.52
CA SER A 222 -19.94 -12.04 4.55
C SER A 222 -20.00 -11.16 5.80
N GLU A 223 -19.13 -10.17 5.90
CA GLU A 223 -19.04 -9.30 7.06
C GLU A 223 -19.85 -8.01 6.86
N LYS A 224 -20.67 -7.68 7.86
CA LYS A 224 -21.56 -6.52 7.85
C LYS A 224 -21.55 -5.84 9.24
N PRO A 225 -21.76 -4.50 9.29
CA PRO A 225 -22.01 -3.80 10.54
C PRO A 225 -23.20 -4.43 11.29
N SER A 226 -23.07 -4.58 12.61
CA SER A 226 -24.12 -5.08 13.50
C SER A 226 -24.91 -4.00 14.22
N PHE A 227 -24.43 -2.76 14.13
CA PHE A 227 -25.04 -1.54 14.63
C PHE A 227 -24.60 -0.38 13.74
N GLU A 228 -25.28 0.75 13.86
CA GLU A 228 -25.05 1.98 13.10
C GLU A 228 -24.13 2.96 13.84
N GLY A 229 -23.53 3.90 13.11
CA GLY A 229 -22.70 4.97 13.64
C GLY A 229 -21.21 4.83 13.39
N GLY A 230 -20.48 5.94 13.48
CA GLY A 230 -19.04 5.98 13.33
C GLY A 230 -18.56 5.82 11.89
N VAL A 231 -17.48 5.07 11.68
CA VAL A 231 -16.76 4.99 10.40
C VAL A 231 -16.89 3.60 9.78
N THR A 232 -17.56 3.48 8.65
CA THR A 232 -17.64 2.23 7.87
C THR A 232 -16.61 2.22 6.76
N VAL A 233 -15.79 1.18 6.67
CA VAL A 233 -14.86 0.93 5.57
C VAL A 233 -15.41 -0.21 4.69
N ALA A 234 -15.52 0.02 3.40
CA ALA A 234 -16.17 -0.90 2.46
C ALA A 234 -15.50 -0.92 1.09
N THR A 235 -15.80 -1.93 0.28
CA THR A 235 -15.55 -1.86 -1.16
C THR A 235 -16.76 -1.33 -1.91
N VAL A 236 -16.55 -0.79 -3.11
CA VAL A 236 -17.62 -0.34 -4.03
C VAL A 236 -18.66 -1.44 -4.23
N GLN A 237 -18.21 -2.66 -4.53
CA GLN A 237 -19.09 -3.80 -4.78
C GLN A 237 -19.94 -4.15 -3.56
N SER A 238 -19.37 -4.04 -2.35
CA SER A 238 -20.10 -4.34 -1.12
C SER A 238 -21.19 -3.30 -0.83
N MET A 239 -20.94 -2.04 -1.19
CA MET A 239 -21.93 -0.97 -1.11
C MET A 239 -23.03 -1.09 -2.18
N LEU A 240 -22.67 -1.42 -3.41
CA LEU A 240 -23.64 -1.68 -4.50
C LEU A 240 -24.63 -2.80 -4.17
N ASN A 241 -24.19 -3.78 -3.38
CA ASN A 241 -25.05 -4.88 -2.93
C ASN A 241 -26.08 -4.45 -1.85
N ARG A 242 -26.00 -3.23 -1.30
CA ARG A 242 -26.98 -2.68 -0.34
C ARG A 242 -28.05 -1.85 -1.06
N ARG A 243 -29.31 -1.97 -0.61
CA ARG A 243 -30.48 -1.34 -1.24
C ARG A 243 -31.38 -0.70 -0.19
N GLY A 244 -32.11 0.35 -0.58
CA GLY A 244 -33.10 1.00 0.30
C GLY A 244 -32.46 1.59 1.56
N GLU A 245 -33.16 1.47 2.69
CA GLU A 245 -32.72 1.98 4.00
C GLU A 245 -31.41 1.34 4.46
N ASP A 246 -31.15 0.09 4.07
CA ASP A 246 -29.89 -0.58 4.38
C ASP A 246 -28.69 0.15 3.76
N ARG A 247 -28.84 1.03 2.76
CA ARG A 247 -27.67 1.66 2.13
C ARG A 247 -26.88 2.57 3.09
N GLY A 248 -27.48 3.01 4.20
CA GLY A 248 -26.87 3.93 5.16
C GLY A 248 -26.97 5.38 4.69
N ARG A 249 -26.74 6.33 5.61
CA ARG A 249 -26.72 7.77 5.32
C ARG A 249 -25.42 8.36 5.83
N PHE A 250 -24.53 8.67 4.92
CA PHE A 250 -23.19 9.14 5.25
C PHE A 250 -23.11 10.66 5.11
N GLY A 251 -22.66 11.33 6.16
CA GLY A 251 -22.33 12.75 6.08
C GLY A 251 -21.08 12.98 5.23
N LEU A 252 -20.09 12.09 5.37
CA LEU A 252 -18.82 12.13 4.65
C LEU A 252 -18.56 10.81 3.93
N VAL A 253 -18.22 10.88 2.65
CA VAL A 253 -17.72 9.75 1.86
C VAL A 253 -16.29 10.05 1.44
N VAL A 254 -15.34 9.20 1.86
CA VAL A 254 -13.94 9.26 1.44
C VAL A 254 -13.67 8.10 0.48
N VAL A 255 -13.12 8.40 -0.69
CA VAL A 255 -12.78 7.44 -1.73
C VAL A 255 -11.26 7.35 -1.85
N ASP A 256 -10.69 6.22 -1.46
CA ASP A 256 -9.30 5.89 -1.76
C ASP A 256 -9.18 5.29 -3.16
N GLU A 257 -8.05 5.56 -3.82
CA GLU A 257 -7.83 5.25 -5.24
C GLU A 257 -8.98 5.72 -6.15
N ALA A 258 -9.33 7.00 -5.99
CA ALA A 258 -10.39 7.69 -6.71
C ALA A 258 -10.30 7.59 -8.23
N HIS A 259 -9.14 7.27 -8.80
CA HIS A 259 -9.00 7.01 -10.23
C HIS A 259 -9.93 5.89 -10.76
N HIS A 260 -10.48 5.02 -9.90
CA HIS A 260 -11.50 4.03 -10.28
C HIS A 260 -12.94 4.60 -10.35
N ALA A 261 -13.22 5.74 -9.73
CA ALA A 261 -14.56 6.29 -9.53
C ALA A 261 -15.37 6.62 -10.80
N PRO A 262 -14.75 7.01 -11.93
CA PRO A 262 -15.49 7.24 -13.17
C PRO A 262 -16.13 6.02 -13.85
N ALA A 263 -15.95 4.80 -13.33
CA ALA A 263 -16.69 3.63 -13.82
C ALA A 263 -18.20 3.78 -13.52
N ASP A 264 -19.08 3.37 -14.45
CA ASP A 264 -20.52 3.69 -14.38
C ASP A 264 -21.19 3.24 -13.07
N GLY A 265 -20.92 2.01 -12.62
CA GLY A 265 -21.45 1.50 -11.35
C GLY A 265 -20.92 2.26 -10.12
N TYR A 266 -19.68 2.76 -10.18
CA TYR A 266 -19.09 3.55 -9.11
C TYR A 266 -19.74 4.94 -9.07
N LYS A 267 -19.80 5.64 -10.21
CA LYS A 267 -20.44 6.95 -10.31
C LYS A 267 -21.90 6.92 -9.86
N GLN A 268 -22.66 5.88 -10.25
CA GLN A 268 -24.03 5.69 -9.80
C GLN A 268 -24.10 5.50 -8.27
N LEU A 269 -23.24 4.68 -7.69
CA LEU A 269 -23.19 4.50 -6.24
C LEU A 269 -22.97 5.82 -5.52
N LEU A 270 -21.99 6.62 -5.94
CA LEU A 270 -21.67 7.90 -5.28
C LEU A 270 -22.84 8.88 -5.37
N SER A 271 -23.51 8.95 -6.52
CA SER A 271 -24.72 9.76 -6.69
C SER A 271 -25.84 9.30 -5.75
N ASP A 272 -26.07 7.99 -5.66
CA ASP A 272 -27.12 7.40 -4.83
C ASP A 272 -26.88 7.61 -3.32
N LEU A 273 -25.61 7.70 -2.89
CA LEU A 273 -25.27 7.95 -1.48
C LEU A 273 -25.57 9.38 -1.05
N SER A 274 -25.48 10.34 -1.97
CA SER A 274 -25.78 11.77 -1.74
C SER A 274 -25.21 12.31 -0.42
N PRO A 275 -23.88 12.17 -0.17
CA PRO A 275 -23.29 12.65 1.07
C PRO A 275 -23.27 14.18 1.16
N ARG A 276 -23.09 14.73 2.37
CA ARG A 276 -22.87 16.17 2.54
C ARG A 276 -21.52 16.59 1.96
N PHE A 277 -20.50 15.74 2.08
CA PHE A 277 -19.20 15.95 1.45
C PHE A 277 -18.62 14.66 0.89
N ILE A 278 -18.03 14.72 -0.31
CA ILE A 278 -17.28 13.62 -0.92
C ILE A 278 -15.81 14.01 -1.17
N LEU A 279 -14.89 13.20 -0.65
CA LEU A 279 -13.45 13.37 -0.85
C LEU A 279 -12.90 12.24 -1.73
N GLY A 280 -12.40 12.57 -2.91
CA GLY A 280 -11.61 11.65 -3.74
C GLY A 280 -10.12 11.78 -3.43
N MET A 281 -9.40 10.67 -3.31
CA MET A 281 -7.95 10.68 -3.10
C MET A 281 -7.26 9.72 -4.07
N THR A 282 -6.19 10.16 -4.73
CA THR A 282 -5.36 9.24 -5.52
C THR A 282 -3.94 9.76 -5.70
N ALA A 283 -2.98 8.87 -6.01
CA ALA A 283 -1.65 9.28 -6.48
C ALA A 283 -1.60 9.54 -7.99
N THR A 284 -2.59 9.05 -8.73
CA THR A 284 -2.51 8.90 -10.18
C THR A 284 -3.81 9.39 -10.80
N PRO A 285 -3.89 10.66 -11.22
CA PRO A 285 -5.08 11.18 -11.89
C PRO A 285 -5.27 10.57 -13.28
N TRP A 286 -4.18 10.08 -13.89
CA TRP A 286 -4.11 9.60 -15.25
C TRP A 286 -5.02 8.39 -15.50
N ARG A 287 -5.81 8.48 -16.58
CA ARG A 287 -6.62 7.39 -17.12
C ARG A 287 -6.48 7.35 -18.64
N GLY A 288 -6.65 6.17 -19.22
CA GLY A 288 -6.64 5.99 -20.68
C GLY A 288 -7.98 6.27 -21.35
N ASP A 289 -9.03 6.61 -20.59
CA ASP A 289 -10.33 7.05 -21.09
C ASP A 289 -10.54 8.55 -20.79
N GLU A 290 -11.35 9.23 -21.62
CA GLU A 290 -11.61 10.69 -21.55
C GLU A 290 -12.39 11.13 -20.29
N ARG A 291 -12.60 10.25 -19.30
CA ARG A 291 -13.43 10.54 -18.12
C ARG A 291 -12.59 11.19 -17.02
N ARG A 292 -12.96 12.41 -16.66
CA ARG A 292 -12.28 13.26 -15.69
C ARG A 292 -12.71 12.96 -14.25
N LEU A 293 -11.78 13.01 -13.30
CA LEU A 293 -12.07 12.85 -11.88
C LEU A 293 -12.77 14.07 -11.31
N GLU A 294 -12.47 15.21 -11.90
CA GLU A 294 -12.98 16.54 -11.63
C GLU A 294 -14.51 16.58 -11.78
N ASP A 295 -15.07 15.77 -12.69
CA ASP A 295 -16.52 15.64 -12.87
C ASP A 295 -17.24 15.08 -11.62
N ILE A 296 -16.52 14.31 -10.79
CA ILE A 296 -17.06 13.65 -9.60
C ILE A 296 -16.64 14.42 -8.33
N PHE A 297 -15.37 14.79 -8.24
CA PHE A 297 -14.76 15.31 -7.01
C PHE A 297 -14.44 16.81 -7.06
N GLY A 298 -14.67 17.47 -8.19
CA GLY A 298 -14.26 18.86 -8.43
C GLY A 298 -12.77 19.00 -8.72
N GLU A 299 -12.34 20.25 -8.95
CA GLU A 299 -10.93 20.58 -9.15
C GLU A 299 -10.06 20.12 -7.96
N PRO A 300 -8.79 19.75 -8.17
CA PRO A 300 -7.86 19.38 -7.10
C PRO A 300 -7.83 20.43 -5.98
N THR A 301 -8.25 20.04 -4.79
CA THR A 301 -8.21 20.87 -3.58
C THR A 301 -6.79 21.03 -3.08
N SER A 302 -5.97 19.98 -3.23
CA SER A 302 -4.56 19.97 -2.88
C SER A 302 -3.84 18.93 -3.74
N MET A 303 -2.61 19.25 -4.15
CA MET A 303 -1.76 18.39 -4.95
C MET A 303 -0.36 18.35 -4.37
N VAL A 304 0.20 17.15 -4.16
CA VAL A 304 1.62 16.95 -3.82
C VAL A 304 2.20 15.83 -4.67
N THR A 305 3.12 16.18 -5.58
CA THR A 305 3.68 15.26 -6.57
C THR A 305 4.83 14.41 -6.00
N ILE A 306 5.31 13.41 -6.76
CA ILE A 306 6.50 12.64 -6.38
C ILE A 306 7.74 13.56 -6.32
N VAL A 307 7.89 14.42 -7.33
CA VAL A 307 8.99 15.36 -7.44
C VAL A 307 9.01 16.31 -6.26
N GLU A 308 7.87 16.93 -5.96
CA GLU A 308 7.71 17.83 -4.82
C GLU A 308 7.97 17.11 -3.49
N GLY A 309 7.43 15.90 -3.33
CA GLY A 309 7.66 15.07 -2.14
C GLY A 309 9.14 14.75 -1.90
N MET A 310 9.92 14.52 -2.97
CA MET A 310 11.38 14.34 -2.88
C MET A 310 12.10 15.64 -2.53
N GLN A 311 11.72 16.76 -3.17
CA GLN A 311 12.33 18.08 -2.95
C GLN A 311 12.12 18.59 -1.53
N LEU A 312 10.93 18.36 -0.97
CA LEU A 312 10.60 18.67 0.43
C LEU A 312 11.25 17.71 1.44
N GLY A 313 11.98 16.69 0.98
CA GLY A 313 12.63 15.70 1.84
C GLY A 313 11.67 14.75 2.53
N TYR A 314 10.46 14.56 1.98
CA TYR A 314 9.43 13.67 2.52
C TYR A 314 9.41 12.29 1.86
N LEU A 315 10.05 12.16 0.69
CA LEU A 315 10.30 10.92 -0.03
C LEU A 315 11.81 10.69 -0.18
N ALA A 316 12.19 9.43 -0.29
CA ALA A 316 13.57 9.04 -0.62
C ALA A 316 13.94 9.54 -2.02
N ARG A 317 15.22 9.91 -2.18
CA ARG A 317 15.79 10.20 -3.50
C ARG A 317 15.76 8.96 -4.37
N VAL A 318 15.70 9.14 -5.68
CA VAL A 318 15.71 8.04 -6.64
C VAL A 318 17.04 8.03 -7.39
N ASP A 319 17.78 6.92 -7.32
CA ASP A 319 18.87 6.61 -8.25
C ASP A 319 18.30 5.71 -9.34
N TYR A 320 17.64 6.32 -10.32
CA TYR A 320 17.01 5.60 -11.41
C TYR A 320 18.03 5.30 -12.49
N ARG A 321 18.24 4.01 -12.78
CA ARG A 321 19.17 3.52 -13.80
C ARG A 321 18.40 2.76 -14.85
N MET A 322 18.43 3.28 -16.07
CA MET A 322 17.88 2.57 -17.21
C MET A 322 18.96 1.77 -17.90
N MET A 323 18.77 0.45 -17.97
CA MET A 323 19.71 -0.51 -18.51
C MET A 323 19.45 -0.61 -20.02
N VAL A 324 20.22 0.15 -20.81
CA VAL A 324 20.01 0.30 -22.26
C VAL A 324 20.97 -0.54 -23.10
N ASP A 325 21.70 -1.47 -22.48
CA ASP A 325 22.63 -2.38 -23.17
C ASP A 325 21.95 -3.29 -24.19
N THR A 326 20.62 -3.39 -24.12
CA THR A 326 19.79 -4.13 -25.07
C THR A 326 19.50 -3.34 -26.35
N ILE A 327 19.86 -2.06 -26.47
CA ILE A 327 19.57 -1.29 -27.69
C ILE A 327 20.51 -1.69 -28.83
N ASP A 328 19.94 -2.06 -29.99
CA ASP A 328 20.69 -2.26 -31.23
C ASP A 328 21.00 -0.90 -31.89
N TRP A 329 22.11 -0.29 -31.46
CA TRP A 329 22.60 0.98 -32.00
C TRP A 329 22.92 0.94 -33.49
N ASN A 330 23.27 -0.23 -34.03
CA ASN A 330 23.51 -0.38 -35.47
C ASN A 330 22.19 -0.27 -36.24
N TRP A 331 21.13 -0.91 -35.74
CA TRP A 331 19.81 -0.79 -36.31
C TRP A 331 19.28 0.66 -36.27
N VAL A 332 19.47 1.36 -35.15
CA VAL A 332 19.10 2.79 -34.98
C VAL A 332 19.73 3.62 -36.08
N ARG A 333 21.06 3.56 -36.23
CA ARG A 333 21.82 4.35 -37.22
C ARG A 333 21.38 4.08 -38.66
N MET A 334 20.86 2.91 -38.97
CA MET A 334 20.47 2.50 -40.33
C MET A 334 19.01 2.80 -40.69
N ASN A 335 18.13 3.11 -39.74
CA ASN A 335 16.66 3.14 -39.96
C ASN A 335 15.98 4.47 -39.57
N LEU A 336 16.77 5.54 -39.41
CA LEU A 336 16.38 6.89 -38.95
C LEU A 336 15.20 7.54 -39.71
N SER A 337 14.80 7.03 -40.88
CA SER A 337 13.81 7.67 -41.78
C SER A 337 12.48 6.89 -41.91
N SER A 338 12.24 5.89 -41.06
CA SER A 338 11.13 4.94 -41.24
C SER A 338 9.93 5.31 -40.36
N ASN A 339 8.74 5.54 -40.92
CA ASN A 339 7.51 5.62 -40.13
C ASN A 339 7.23 4.22 -39.54
N LEU A 340 7.57 4.02 -38.28
CA LEU A 340 7.34 2.76 -37.56
C LEU A 340 6.30 2.97 -36.48
N THR A 341 5.49 1.94 -36.26
CA THR A 341 4.64 1.88 -35.07
C THR A 341 5.50 1.67 -33.82
N ILE A 342 4.98 2.08 -32.66
CA ILE A 342 5.66 1.86 -31.36
C ILE A 342 6.03 0.38 -31.18
N ARG A 343 5.13 -0.52 -31.55
CA ARG A 343 5.36 -1.97 -31.50
C ARG A 343 6.52 -2.42 -32.40
N GLU A 344 6.59 -1.91 -33.62
CA GLU A 344 7.66 -2.27 -34.56
C GLU A 344 9.02 -1.71 -34.12
N LEU A 345 9.02 -0.49 -33.59
CA LEU A 345 10.20 0.13 -33.02
C LEU A 345 10.71 -0.70 -31.84
N ASN A 346 9.87 -0.99 -30.84
CA ASN A 346 10.29 -1.79 -29.68
C ASN A 346 10.82 -3.18 -30.08
N ARG A 347 10.20 -3.86 -31.07
CA ARG A 347 10.67 -5.17 -31.54
C ARG A 347 12.05 -5.13 -32.20
N ARG A 348 12.39 -4.04 -32.88
CA ARG A 348 13.62 -3.92 -33.68
C ARG A 348 14.75 -3.21 -32.95
N LEU A 349 14.39 -2.28 -32.06
CA LEU A 349 15.31 -1.46 -31.30
C LEU A 349 15.99 -2.26 -30.18
N PHE A 350 15.30 -3.24 -29.59
CA PHE A 350 15.77 -3.92 -28.39
C PHE A 350 16.05 -5.42 -28.60
N ILE A 351 17.23 -5.85 -28.15
CA ILE A 351 17.75 -7.21 -28.14
C ILE A 351 17.28 -7.90 -26.85
N PRO A 352 16.69 -9.11 -26.91
CA PRO A 352 16.33 -9.85 -25.72
C PRO A 352 17.56 -10.17 -24.84
N GLU A 353 17.58 -9.64 -23.62
CA GLU A 353 18.61 -9.97 -22.63
C GLU A 353 18.41 -11.39 -22.07
N ARG A 354 19.50 -12.09 -21.76
CA ARG A 354 19.44 -13.42 -21.13
C ARG A 354 19.28 -13.27 -19.62
N ASP A 355 18.45 -14.12 -18.99
CA ASP A 355 18.23 -14.15 -17.54
C ASP A 355 19.54 -14.17 -16.73
N ASP A 356 20.59 -14.85 -17.22
CA ASP A 356 21.90 -14.90 -16.54
C ASP A 356 22.60 -13.55 -16.50
N ALA A 357 22.53 -12.76 -17.58
CA ALA A 357 23.09 -11.41 -17.61
C ALA A 357 22.31 -10.47 -16.69
N LEU A 358 20.96 -10.58 -16.69
CA LEU A 358 20.09 -9.86 -15.77
C LEU A 358 20.46 -10.11 -14.31
N VAL A 359 20.54 -11.39 -13.93
CA VAL A 359 20.86 -11.80 -12.54
C VAL A 359 22.24 -11.30 -12.13
N SER A 360 23.24 -11.41 -13.02
CA SER A 360 24.60 -10.91 -12.76
C SER A 360 24.63 -9.41 -12.46
N LYS A 361 23.89 -8.60 -13.23
CA LYS A 361 23.80 -7.15 -13.01
C LYS A 361 23.05 -6.80 -11.73
N ILE A 362 21.93 -7.47 -11.47
CA ILE A 362 21.16 -7.28 -10.23
C ILE A 362 22.04 -7.57 -9.02
N ARG A 363 22.82 -8.67 -9.08
CA ARG A 363 23.78 -9.04 -8.05
C ARG A 363 24.81 -7.95 -7.80
N GLU A 364 25.45 -7.42 -8.83
CA GLU A 364 26.44 -6.35 -8.68
C GLU A 364 25.88 -5.18 -7.87
N HIS A 365 24.65 -4.77 -8.15
CA HIS A 365 23.99 -3.72 -7.38
C HIS A 365 23.64 -4.13 -5.96
N LEU A 366 23.16 -5.36 -5.73
CA LEU A 366 22.87 -5.87 -4.38
C LEU A 366 24.13 -5.92 -3.52
N ASP A 367 25.24 -6.42 -4.05
CA ASP A 367 26.54 -6.51 -3.35
C ASP A 367 27.13 -5.13 -3.02
N SER A 368 26.79 -4.10 -3.81
CA SER A 368 27.21 -2.71 -3.55
C SER A 368 26.41 -1.99 -2.46
N MET A 369 25.32 -2.58 -1.97
CA MET A 369 24.38 -1.93 -1.05
C MET A 369 24.53 -2.44 0.38
N VAL A 370 24.37 -1.54 1.35
CA VAL A 370 24.28 -1.90 2.77
C VAL A 370 22.83 -2.29 3.08
N ASP A 371 22.63 -3.49 3.63
CA ASP A 371 21.33 -4.07 4.00
C ASP A 371 20.29 -3.99 2.86
N PRO A 372 20.52 -4.67 1.72
CA PRO A 372 19.60 -4.60 0.59
C PRO A 372 18.22 -5.17 0.94
N ARG A 373 17.19 -4.46 0.49
CA ARG A 373 15.78 -4.88 0.48
C ARG A 373 15.26 -4.64 -0.92
N ALA A 374 15.08 -5.72 -1.67
CA ALA A 374 14.86 -5.68 -3.11
C ALA A 374 13.54 -6.32 -3.53
N VAL A 375 12.85 -5.66 -4.46
CA VAL A 375 11.69 -6.23 -5.16
C VAL A 375 11.93 -6.24 -6.66
N LEU A 376 11.76 -7.41 -7.27
CA LEU A 376 11.96 -7.63 -8.70
C LEU A 376 10.61 -7.94 -9.36
N PHE A 377 10.24 -7.16 -10.38
CA PHE A 377 8.98 -7.31 -11.11
C PHE A 377 9.19 -8.05 -12.43
N CYS A 378 8.68 -9.29 -12.50
CA CYS A 378 8.79 -10.23 -13.61
C CYS A 378 7.51 -10.28 -14.47
N ARG A 379 7.66 -10.71 -15.74
CA ARG A 379 6.55 -10.87 -16.70
C ARG A 379 5.56 -11.99 -16.42
N SER A 380 5.96 -13.05 -15.72
CA SER A 380 5.12 -14.22 -15.47
C SER A 380 5.56 -14.94 -14.20
N ILE A 381 4.71 -15.81 -13.68
CA ILE A 381 5.00 -16.61 -12.48
C ILE A 381 6.23 -17.49 -12.72
N ASP A 382 6.28 -18.17 -13.87
CA ASP A 382 7.39 -19.05 -14.20
C ASP A 382 8.71 -18.27 -14.38
N HIS A 383 8.65 -17.01 -14.85
CA HIS A 383 9.82 -16.13 -14.88
C HIS A 383 10.26 -15.72 -13.47
N ALA A 384 9.32 -15.37 -12.59
CA ALA A 384 9.62 -15.06 -11.19
C ALA A 384 10.27 -16.24 -10.46
N GLU A 385 9.76 -17.45 -10.66
CA GLU A 385 10.34 -18.69 -10.11
C GLU A 385 11.74 -18.97 -10.70
N SER A 386 11.92 -18.76 -12.01
CA SER A 386 13.23 -18.89 -12.68
C SER A 386 14.28 -17.94 -12.09
N ILE A 387 13.95 -16.65 -11.98
CA ILE A 387 14.85 -15.62 -11.44
C ILE A 387 15.16 -15.89 -9.97
N ALA A 388 14.16 -16.23 -9.16
CA ALA A 388 14.38 -16.60 -7.76
C ALA A 388 15.29 -17.83 -7.62
N LYS A 389 15.13 -18.84 -8.48
CA LYS A 389 16.01 -20.03 -8.48
C LYS A 389 17.45 -19.67 -8.81
N ARG A 390 17.69 -18.80 -9.79
CA ARG A 390 19.05 -18.34 -10.17
C ARG A 390 19.70 -17.53 -9.06
N LEU A 391 19.00 -16.55 -8.50
CA LEU A 391 19.49 -15.76 -7.36
C LEU A 391 19.79 -16.65 -6.13
N LYS A 392 18.95 -17.66 -5.88
CA LYS A 392 19.20 -18.64 -4.80
C LYS A 392 20.42 -19.52 -5.07
N ALA A 393 20.68 -19.89 -6.32
CA ALA A 393 21.90 -20.61 -6.70
C ALA A 393 23.17 -19.79 -6.47
N GLU A 394 23.04 -18.46 -6.45
CA GLU A 394 24.09 -17.51 -6.09
C GLU A 394 24.13 -17.17 -4.59
N ALA A 395 23.45 -17.96 -3.76
CA ALA A 395 23.39 -17.85 -2.30
C ALA A 395 22.68 -16.60 -1.74
N PHE A 396 21.88 -15.89 -2.55
CA PHE A 396 20.98 -14.87 -2.02
C PHE A 396 19.75 -15.52 -1.34
N PRO A 397 19.37 -15.08 -0.12
CA PRO A 397 18.08 -15.45 0.44
C PRO A 397 16.98 -14.69 -0.32
N VAL A 398 16.15 -15.44 -1.05
CA VAL A 398 15.16 -14.91 -1.99
C VAL A 398 13.93 -15.81 -2.04
N HIS A 399 12.75 -15.19 -2.19
CA HIS A 399 11.49 -15.89 -2.43
C HIS A 399 10.72 -15.29 -3.61
N ALA A 400 10.13 -16.16 -4.43
CA ALA A 400 9.11 -15.75 -5.39
C ALA A 400 7.76 -15.63 -4.69
N VAL A 401 7.02 -14.54 -4.91
CA VAL A 401 5.70 -14.27 -4.33
C VAL A 401 4.69 -14.03 -5.45
N HIS A 402 3.71 -14.93 -5.57
CA HIS A 402 2.72 -14.96 -6.65
C HIS A 402 1.45 -15.70 -6.25
N SER A 403 0.38 -15.59 -7.04
CA SER A 403 -0.97 -16.04 -6.70
C SER A 403 -1.15 -17.54 -6.46
N ARG A 404 -0.18 -18.38 -6.86
CA ARG A 404 -0.17 -19.82 -6.53
C ARG A 404 0.21 -20.11 -5.06
N LEU A 405 0.76 -19.15 -4.32
CA LEU A 405 1.09 -19.32 -2.90
C LEU A 405 -0.17 -19.18 -2.04
N ASP A 406 -0.22 -19.93 -0.95
CA ASP A 406 -1.26 -19.72 0.04
C ASP A 406 -1.01 -18.45 0.88
N ARG A 407 -2.04 -18.04 1.62
CA ARG A 407 -2.00 -16.82 2.43
C ARG A 407 -1.00 -16.92 3.59
N PHE A 408 -0.80 -18.12 4.14
CA PHE A 408 0.10 -18.32 5.26
C PHE A 408 1.55 -18.15 4.81
N ASP A 409 1.95 -18.82 3.73
CA ASP A 409 3.28 -18.69 3.15
C ASP A 409 3.56 -17.26 2.71
N THR A 410 2.59 -16.60 2.08
CA THR A 410 2.72 -15.18 1.71
C THR A 410 2.95 -14.31 2.95
N THR A 411 2.18 -14.50 4.02
CA THR A 411 2.32 -13.73 5.27
C THR A 411 3.67 -14.00 5.94
N ARG A 412 4.12 -15.25 5.95
CA ARG A 412 5.43 -15.66 6.49
C ARG A 412 6.57 -15.03 5.70
N ILE A 413 6.57 -15.15 4.38
CA ILE A 413 7.61 -14.55 3.51
C ILE A 413 7.67 -13.04 3.70
N LEU A 414 6.52 -12.36 3.78
CA LEU A 414 6.48 -10.91 4.00
C LEU A 414 6.98 -10.52 5.39
N ARG A 415 6.76 -11.35 6.43
CA ARG A 415 7.35 -11.14 7.76
C ARG A 415 8.86 -11.29 7.69
N ASP A 416 9.35 -12.35 7.07
CA ASP A 416 10.77 -12.66 6.96
C ASP A 416 11.50 -11.61 6.07
N PHE A 417 10.78 -10.98 5.14
CA PHE A 417 11.27 -9.83 4.39
C PHE A 417 11.38 -8.55 5.24
N ARG A 418 10.45 -8.33 6.19
CA ARG A 418 10.50 -7.19 7.12
C ARG A 418 11.66 -7.31 8.11
N SER A 419 11.91 -8.52 8.62
CA SER A 419 13.04 -8.77 9.53
C SER A 419 14.39 -8.72 8.80
N GLY A 420 14.40 -8.99 7.49
CA GLY A 420 15.61 -9.05 6.69
C GLY A 420 16.20 -10.44 6.49
N ASP A 421 15.56 -11.46 7.06
CA ASP A 421 15.94 -12.87 6.84
C ASP A 421 15.84 -13.25 5.35
N VAL A 422 14.89 -12.63 4.64
CA VAL A 422 14.73 -12.74 3.18
C VAL A 422 14.82 -11.33 2.58
N PRO A 423 16.00 -10.85 2.16
CA PRO A 423 16.16 -9.50 1.63
C PRO A 423 15.56 -9.28 0.23
N ILE A 424 15.17 -10.34 -0.48
CA ILE A 424 14.76 -10.25 -1.89
C ILE A 424 13.41 -10.94 -2.12
N ILE A 425 12.47 -10.21 -2.72
CA ILE A 425 11.21 -10.74 -3.25
C ILE A 425 11.18 -10.61 -4.77
N VAL A 426 10.79 -11.69 -5.45
CA VAL A 426 10.52 -11.69 -6.89
C VAL A 426 9.02 -11.85 -7.11
N THR A 427 8.39 -11.01 -7.91
CA THR A 427 6.94 -11.04 -8.10
C THR A 427 6.49 -10.74 -9.53
N VAL A 428 5.19 -10.82 -9.79
CA VAL A 428 4.54 -10.43 -11.03
C VAL A 428 3.64 -9.22 -10.76
N ASP A 429 2.37 -9.47 -10.42
CA ASP A 429 1.33 -8.44 -10.21
C ASP A 429 0.66 -8.51 -8.83
N MET A 430 0.87 -9.59 -8.05
CA MET A 430 0.24 -9.77 -6.73
C MET A 430 0.58 -8.66 -5.74
N LEU A 431 1.64 -7.89 -5.99
CA LEU A 431 2.08 -6.81 -5.11
C LEU A 431 1.58 -5.42 -5.54
N ASN A 432 0.71 -5.33 -6.55
CA ASN A 432 0.17 -4.05 -7.02
C ASN A 432 -1.09 -3.65 -6.23
N GLU A 433 -1.98 -4.60 -5.92
CA GLU A 433 -3.27 -4.35 -5.28
C GLU A 433 -3.49 -5.37 -4.14
N GLY A 434 -3.61 -4.91 -2.89
CA GLY A 434 -4.04 -5.73 -1.73
C GLY A 434 -2.96 -6.23 -0.77
N ILE A 435 -1.70 -6.38 -1.21
CA ILE A 435 -0.59 -6.84 -0.37
C ILE A 435 0.39 -5.68 -0.10
N ASP A 436 0.50 -5.25 1.16
CA ASP A 436 1.46 -4.21 1.57
C ASP A 436 2.89 -4.79 1.57
N ILE A 437 3.63 -4.48 0.51
CA ILE A 437 5.07 -4.72 0.48
C ILE A 437 5.74 -3.78 1.49
N PRO A 438 6.64 -4.30 2.35
CA PRO A 438 7.49 -3.48 3.18
C PRO A 438 8.32 -2.50 2.35
N ASP A 439 8.80 -1.43 3.00
CA ASP A 439 9.66 -0.47 2.35
C ASP A 439 10.94 -1.12 1.79
N VAL A 440 11.35 -0.71 0.58
CA VAL A 440 12.48 -1.30 -0.16
C VAL A 440 13.49 -0.25 -0.59
N ASN A 441 14.76 -0.61 -0.67
CA ASN A 441 15.83 0.28 -1.14
C ASN A 441 16.34 -0.07 -2.55
N LEU A 442 15.89 -1.20 -3.13
CA LEU A 442 16.11 -1.55 -4.53
C LEU A 442 14.80 -2.03 -5.19
N ILE A 443 14.52 -1.51 -6.39
CA ILE A 443 13.44 -1.97 -7.25
C ILE A 443 14.03 -2.35 -8.60
N ALA A 444 13.71 -3.54 -9.11
CA ALA A 444 14.09 -3.93 -10.47
C ALA A 444 12.86 -4.22 -11.33
N PHE A 445 12.78 -3.57 -12.49
CA PHE A 445 11.75 -3.84 -13.50
C PHE A 445 12.33 -4.75 -14.58
N LEU A 446 11.87 -6.01 -14.62
CA LEU A 446 12.30 -7.01 -15.61
C LEU A 446 11.26 -7.21 -16.73
N ARG A 447 10.28 -6.30 -16.81
CA ARG A 447 9.22 -6.29 -17.83
C ARG A 447 8.59 -4.92 -17.96
N VAL A 448 8.07 -4.63 -19.15
CA VAL A 448 7.31 -3.40 -19.41
C VAL A 448 6.11 -3.35 -18.49
N THR A 449 5.99 -2.24 -17.74
CA THR A 449 4.77 -1.91 -17.00
C THR A 449 4.02 -0.88 -17.82
N HIS A 450 3.12 -1.36 -18.69
CA HIS A 450 2.40 -0.51 -19.65
C HIS A 450 1.51 0.55 -18.99
N SER A 451 1.11 0.35 -17.74
CA SER A 451 0.32 1.32 -16.99
C SER A 451 1.21 2.25 -16.18
N ARG A 452 1.21 3.56 -16.52
CA ARG A 452 1.90 4.61 -15.73
C ARG A 452 1.47 4.57 -14.26
N ARG A 453 0.19 4.26 -14.00
CA ARG A 453 -0.36 4.09 -12.65
C ARG A 453 0.35 2.99 -11.86
N ILE A 454 0.38 1.77 -12.41
CA ILE A 454 0.99 0.61 -11.75
C ILE A 454 2.48 0.90 -11.49
N PHE A 455 3.16 1.51 -12.46
CA PHE A 455 4.54 1.92 -12.28
C PHE A 455 4.74 2.89 -11.10
N VAL A 456 3.95 3.96 -11.01
CA VAL A 456 4.04 4.93 -9.91
C VAL A 456 3.73 4.26 -8.57
N GLN A 457 2.77 3.34 -8.52
CA GLN A 457 2.47 2.56 -7.33
C GLN A 457 3.65 1.67 -6.90
N GLN A 458 4.30 0.99 -7.85
CA GLN A 458 5.48 0.15 -7.62
C GLN A 458 6.68 0.98 -7.17
N LEU A 459 7.00 2.06 -7.87
CA LEU A 459 8.06 3.01 -7.50
C LEU A 459 7.83 3.56 -6.08
N GLY A 460 6.58 3.94 -5.78
CA GLY A 460 6.17 4.46 -4.48
C GLY A 460 6.43 3.53 -3.29
N ARG A 461 6.65 2.22 -3.51
CA ARG A 461 7.05 1.27 -2.46
C ARG A 461 8.48 1.50 -1.99
N GLY A 462 9.33 2.04 -2.85
CA GLY A 462 10.70 2.42 -2.53
C GLY A 462 10.88 3.89 -2.16
N LEU A 463 9.87 4.74 -2.34
CA LEU A 463 9.98 6.17 -2.02
C LEU A 463 9.78 6.49 -0.53
N ARG A 464 9.35 5.53 0.29
CA ARG A 464 9.17 5.76 1.74
C ARG A 464 10.55 5.96 2.40
N LEU A 465 10.64 6.91 3.32
CA LEU A 465 11.81 7.11 4.16
C LEU A 465 11.79 6.12 5.34
N SER A 466 12.96 5.55 5.65
CA SER A 466 13.18 4.69 6.81
C SER A 466 14.56 4.96 7.43
N PRO A 467 14.80 4.61 8.71
CA PRO A 467 16.09 4.85 9.35
C PRO A 467 17.25 4.26 8.54
N GLY A 468 18.24 5.10 8.19
CA GLY A 468 19.38 4.69 7.36
C GLY A 468 19.13 4.69 5.84
N LYS A 469 17.88 4.92 5.40
CA LYS A 469 17.51 4.96 3.99
C LYS A 469 17.11 6.37 3.54
N GLY A 470 17.97 6.98 2.73
CA GLY A 470 17.70 8.26 2.06
C GLY A 470 17.55 8.17 0.54
N GLU A 471 17.72 6.97 -0.03
CA GLU A 471 17.73 6.73 -1.47
C GLU A 471 17.12 5.35 -1.78
N VAL A 472 16.42 5.24 -2.90
CA VAL A 472 16.04 3.98 -3.55
C VAL A 472 16.75 3.89 -4.89
N ARG A 473 17.37 2.75 -5.17
CA ARG A 473 17.91 2.43 -6.49
C ARG A 473 16.84 1.74 -7.33
N VAL A 474 16.65 2.22 -8.55
CA VAL A 474 15.75 1.59 -9.52
C VAL A 474 16.57 1.07 -10.69
N LEU A 475 16.49 -0.23 -10.94
CA LEU A 475 17.11 -0.88 -12.09
C LEU A 475 16.02 -1.19 -13.11
N ASP A 476 16.04 -0.48 -14.22
CA ASP A 476 15.04 -0.63 -15.26
C ASP A 476 15.63 -1.35 -16.46
N PHE A 477 15.39 -2.66 -16.53
CA PHE A 477 15.79 -3.51 -17.66
C PHE A 477 14.76 -3.49 -18.79
N VAL A 478 13.77 -2.60 -18.69
CA VAL A 478 12.71 -2.49 -19.66
C VAL A 478 13.19 -1.80 -20.91
N SER A 479 13.09 -2.57 -21.97
CA SER A 479 13.35 -2.19 -23.34
C SER A 479 12.08 -1.65 -24.02
N ASP A 480 11.67 -0.42 -23.68
CA ASP A 480 10.46 0.21 -24.24
C ASP A 480 10.62 1.73 -24.41
N VAL A 481 10.25 2.24 -25.59
CA VAL A 481 10.38 3.68 -25.91
C VAL A 481 9.46 4.58 -25.08
N ARG A 482 8.25 4.14 -24.71
CA ARG A 482 7.34 4.92 -23.83
C ARG A 482 7.91 5.00 -22.43
N ARG A 483 8.61 3.95 -22.00
CA ARG A 483 9.28 3.92 -20.70
C ARG A 483 10.39 4.97 -20.60
N ILE A 484 11.14 5.13 -21.68
CA ILE A 484 12.20 6.14 -21.83
C ILE A 484 11.60 7.56 -21.84
N ALA A 485 10.49 7.75 -22.58
CA ALA A 485 9.72 8.99 -22.57
C ALA A 485 9.24 9.39 -21.16
N ALA A 486 8.65 8.46 -20.41
CA ALA A 486 8.18 8.70 -19.04
C ALA A 486 9.30 9.07 -18.06
N ALA A 487 10.47 8.45 -18.19
CA ALA A 487 11.66 8.81 -17.43
C ALA A 487 12.10 10.26 -17.70
N ARG A 488 11.99 10.73 -18.96
CA ARG A 488 12.30 12.11 -19.34
C ARG A 488 11.29 13.11 -18.78
N GLY A 489 9.99 12.77 -18.77
CA GLY A 489 8.95 13.60 -18.15
C GLY A 489 9.25 13.93 -16.68
N LEU A 490 9.67 12.92 -15.90
CA LEU A 490 10.08 13.11 -14.51
C LEU A 490 11.27 14.07 -14.34
N ASN A 491 12.27 14.01 -15.24
CA ASN A 491 13.39 14.96 -15.24
C ASN A 491 12.92 16.41 -15.49
N ALA A 492 12.00 16.62 -16.45
CA ALA A 492 11.49 17.94 -16.80
C ALA A 492 10.63 18.55 -15.68
N GLU A 493 9.75 17.76 -15.04
CA GLU A 493 8.99 18.16 -13.85
C GLU A 493 9.95 18.57 -12.71
N GLY A 494 11.01 17.77 -12.49
CA GLY A 494 12.07 18.06 -11.53
C GLY A 494 12.74 19.43 -11.69
N GLN A 495 13.10 19.77 -12.93
CA GLN A 495 13.77 21.03 -13.26
C GLN A 495 12.85 22.24 -13.13
N THR A 496 11.59 22.11 -13.56
CA THR A 496 10.61 23.20 -13.53
C THR A 496 10.25 23.58 -12.10
N MET A 497 9.93 22.60 -11.24
CA MET A 497 9.58 22.88 -9.83
C MET A 497 10.76 23.44 -9.02
N ALA A 498 12.00 23.02 -9.34
CA ALA A 498 13.20 23.57 -8.71
C ALA A 498 13.41 25.06 -9.04
N ALA A 499 12.87 25.57 -10.15
CA ALA A 499 12.94 26.98 -10.52
C ALA A 499 11.89 27.82 -9.76
N GLU A 500 10.70 27.28 -9.52
CA GLU A 500 9.62 27.96 -8.78
C GLU A 500 9.89 28.07 -7.27
N LEU A 501 10.60 27.09 -6.69
CA LEU A 501 10.90 27.01 -5.27
C LEU A 501 12.24 27.66 -4.85
N ALA A 502 12.78 28.58 -5.65
CA ALA A 502 14.12 29.18 -5.49
C ALA A 502 14.41 29.87 -4.12
N GLY A 503 13.42 29.99 -3.22
CA GLY A 503 13.58 30.47 -1.84
C GLY A 503 13.83 29.38 -0.78
N TYR A 504 13.67 28.10 -1.11
CA TYR A 504 13.90 26.96 -0.21
C TYR A 504 15.20 26.24 -0.61
N GLN A 505 15.96 25.66 0.34
CA GLN A 505 17.17 24.89 0.02
C GLN A 505 16.81 23.65 -0.81
N VAL A 506 16.91 23.74 -2.14
CA VAL A 506 16.61 22.65 -3.07
C VAL A 506 17.78 21.67 -3.10
N LEU A 507 17.51 20.39 -2.85
CA LEU A 507 18.44 19.30 -3.14
C LEU A 507 18.56 19.15 -4.67
N ARG A 508 19.62 19.73 -5.23
CA ARG A 508 20.06 19.48 -6.61
C ARG A 508 20.95 18.24 -6.62
N TYR A 509 20.74 17.34 -7.57
CA TYR A 509 21.82 16.44 -7.98
C TYR A 509 22.95 17.29 -8.58
N PRO A 510 24.22 16.88 -8.47
CA PRO A 510 25.35 17.61 -9.07
C PRO A 510 25.18 17.92 -10.56
N ASP A 511 24.37 17.13 -11.27
CA ASP A 511 24.06 17.27 -12.70
C ASP A 511 22.58 17.61 -13.01
N GLY A 512 21.74 17.83 -11.99
CA GLY A 512 20.35 18.27 -12.15
C GLY A 512 19.34 17.25 -12.71
N ARG A 513 19.65 15.93 -12.72
CA ARG A 513 18.78 14.87 -13.25
C ARG A 513 18.24 13.92 -12.16
N ILE A 514 17.02 13.42 -12.33
CA ILE A 514 16.39 12.37 -11.49
C ILE A 514 16.66 10.96 -12.09
N VAL A 515 16.73 10.85 -13.41
CA VAL A 515 17.01 9.59 -14.13
C VAL A 515 18.37 9.61 -14.82
N LYS A 516 19.13 8.53 -14.61
CA LYS A 516 20.42 8.24 -15.26
C LYS A 516 20.24 7.09 -16.26
N PHE A 517 20.88 7.22 -17.42
CA PHE A 517 20.97 6.16 -18.42
C PHE A 517 22.37 5.57 -18.36
N GLU A 518 22.47 4.24 -18.40
CA GLU A 518 23.78 3.59 -18.53
C GLU A 518 24.20 3.60 -20.01
N GLY A 519 24.95 4.65 -20.42
CA GLY A 519 25.51 4.80 -21.77
C GLY A 519 25.21 6.17 -22.40
N ASP A 520 26.27 6.89 -22.78
CA ASP A 520 26.18 8.27 -23.30
C ASP A 520 25.46 8.37 -24.67
N GLU A 521 25.53 7.32 -25.49
CA GLU A 521 24.92 7.27 -26.83
C GLU A 521 23.39 7.19 -26.80
N ALA A 522 22.81 6.69 -25.70
CA ALA A 522 21.36 6.58 -25.56
C ALA A 522 20.70 7.92 -25.25
N LEU A 523 21.32 8.69 -24.35
CA LEU A 523 20.87 10.03 -23.99
C LEU A 523 20.76 10.94 -25.20
N SER A 524 21.81 10.98 -26.05
CA SER A 524 21.82 11.82 -27.25
C SER A 524 20.75 11.41 -28.26
N PHE A 525 20.56 10.10 -28.49
CA PHE A 525 19.49 9.59 -29.34
C PHE A 525 18.11 10.02 -28.83
N PHE A 526 17.79 9.81 -27.56
CA PHE A 526 16.45 10.16 -27.07
C PHE A 526 16.22 11.67 -26.92
N ASP A 527 17.26 12.46 -26.65
CA ASP A 527 17.19 13.93 -26.59
C ASP A 527 16.91 14.57 -27.96
N GLU A 528 17.40 13.95 -29.03
CA GLU A 528 17.24 14.42 -30.41
C GLU A 528 15.97 13.89 -31.09
N TYR A 529 15.64 12.61 -30.93
CA TYR A 529 14.59 11.93 -31.72
C TYR A 529 13.20 11.89 -31.07
N LEU A 530 13.10 12.06 -29.75
CA LEU A 530 11.81 12.02 -29.04
C LEU A 530 11.28 13.40 -28.66
N ARG A 531 11.83 14.53 -29.16
CA ARG A 531 11.50 15.90 -28.69
C ARG A 531 10.01 16.21 -28.48
N ASP A 532 9.09 15.60 -29.21
CA ASP A 532 7.64 15.75 -29.03
C ASP A 532 7.04 14.72 -28.04
N VAL A 533 7.60 14.66 -26.82
CA VAL A 533 7.45 13.54 -25.85
C VAL A 533 6.05 13.39 -25.23
N ALA A 534 5.14 14.37 -25.29
CA ALA A 534 3.89 14.30 -24.54
C ALA A 534 2.86 13.29 -25.10
N GLU A 535 2.85 13.06 -26.42
CA GLU A 535 1.81 12.25 -27.08
C GLU A 535 2.07 10.73 -27.00
N LEU A 536 3.29 10.30 -26.66
CA LEU A 536 3.69 8.89 -26.71
C LEU A 536 3.37 8.09 -25.45
N GLU A 537 3.28 8.75 -24.29
CA GLU A 537 2.92 8.08 -23.03
C GLU A 537 1.50 7.50 -23.07
N GLU A 538 0.59 8.17 -23.77
CA GLU A 538 -0.83 7.81 -23.86
C GLU A 538 -1.21 7.13 -25.20
N GLY A 539 -0.29 7.11 -26.16
CA GLY A 539 -0.53 6.55 -27.50
C GLY A 539 -0.65 5.02 -27.52
N SER A 540 -1.55 4.51 -28.37
CA SER A 540 -1.72 3.06 -28.62
C SER A 540 -0.50 2.42 -29.30
N ASP A 541 -0.37 1.09 -29.28
CA ASP A 541 0.74 0.36 -29.92
C ASP A 541 0.86 0.57 -31.42
N ASP A 542 -0.25 0.99 -32.06
CA ASP A 542 -0.34 1.27 -33.48
C ASP A 542 -0.02 2.73 -33.83
N SER A 543 0.28 3.57 -32.83
CA SER A 543 0.66 4.97 -33.04
C SER A 543 1.97 5.04 -33.84
N GLN A 544 1.98 5.84 -34.90
CA GLN A 544 3.15 6.02 -35.76
C GLN A 544 4.05 7.12 -35.20
N LEU A 545 5.34 6.80 -35.05
CA LEU A 545 6.37 7.77 -34.74
C LEU A 545 6.84 8.44 -36.03
N LYS A 546 6.72 9.78 -36.09
CA LYS A 546 7.34 10.57 -37.15
C LYS A 546 8.76 10.92 -36.71
N PHE A 547 9.74 10.35 -37.38
CA PHE A 547 11.13 10.74 -37.18
C PHE A 547 11.39 12.09 -37.88
N PRO A 548 12.12 13.02 -37.25
CA PRO A 548 12.53 14.24 -37.93
C PRO A 548 13.38 13.87 -39.16
N THR A 549 13.08 14.50 -40.29
CA THR A 549 13.86 14.32 -41.53
C THR A 549 15.16 15.11 -41.39
N GLY A 550 16.28 14.40 -41.50
CA GLY A 550 17.59 14.87 -41.05
C GLY A 550 18.12 16.08 -41.80
N GLU A 551 18.68 17.03 -41.04
CA GLU A 551 19.73 17.96 -41.50
C GLU A 551 20.87 18.15 -40.48
N HIS A 552 20.87 17.42 -39.35
CA HIS A 552 21.95 17.50 -38.37
C HIS A 552 22.39 16.10 -37.94
N PHE A 553 23.31 15.53 -38.71
CA PHE A 553 24.20 14.46 -38.28
C PHE A 553 25.63 14.84 -38.66
#